data_AF-A0A7S1IB17-F1
#
_entry.id   AF-A0A7S1IB17-F1
#
_cell.length_a   1.000
_cell.length_b   1.000
_cell.length_c   1.000
_cell.angle_alpha   90.00
_cell.angle_beta   90.00
_cell.angle_gamma   90.00
#
_symmetry.space_group_name_H-M   'P 1'
#
loop_
_entity.id
_entity.type
_entity.pdbx_description
1 polymer ?
#
loop_
_entity_poly.entity_id
_entity_poly.type
_entity_poly.pdbx_seq_one_letter_code
_entity_poly.pdbx_strand_id
1 'polypeptide(L)'
;WGEWHTSQTGLDTYAGRAAVWSLLHQYLPTSPCFKVMIRRPDFIFELVSALPITQAEAYGDSCTEAQRIAHHNDCYLASQSDLGTYQAHPDRPSSTANPRAYWLGVLAPFTNLSMWGGETCQVPTDGFVADCSTALAESATLHATFLNMAYHPDVITGLKGGGCWDTHRDRLGYRFNLLSATLPDSVTEGVQFEYQLMIENRGWAAMVLPRSVYLRAYTTTPEGNTFRTIANNGDMSGWAGLTELSSDSQGDNNGAVSDLASLYMANDATNLYIRVVTWMTLSSESSFFESNKHHIYLDTDNDPSTGRGAFGSEVMIEGSVAYSQKNGEFNEGTIGTLQTSKADTGGAGTNSASDSMAAMPRTWKHADGSPVFTGDTFRVKVGSSDPQTWAETETMSEAVYTFSTDAQLHEHGLWSLNTDPRQWYPESGHIRVSGKAIMPAVSQGSNVSFALWMPDRSPSLRGLSDRAVRFASSGAAGDVWDPAFGHNVLTTATAYQPGTCEVLTKGTEAAILCPTADRWLREGVCTQACGHVICPGMAEAEVRAACQPSG
;
A
#
# COMPACT_ATOMS: atom_id res chain seq x y z
N TRP A 1 4.15 4.08 -29.81
CA TRP A 1 3.37 3.44 -30.89
C TRP A 1 3.36 4.38 -32.10
N GLY A 2 3.15 3.85 -33.31
CA GLY A 2 2.83 4.65 -34.49
C GLY A 2 2.08 3.82 -35.54
N GLU A 3 1.52 4.50 -36.54
CA GLU A 3 0.76 3.92 -37.66
C GLU A 3 1.63 3.21 -38.71
N TRP A 4 2.80 3.80 -39.01
CA TRP A 4 3.76 3.35 -40.03
C TRP A 4 3.24 3.27 -41.48
N HIS A 5 1.96 3.53 -41.77
CA HIS A 5 1.43 3.38 -43.14
C HIS A 5 1.62 4.61 -44.06
N THR A 6 1.74 5.83 -43.53
CA THR A 6 1.84 7.08 -44.32
C THR A 6 3.03 7.95 -43.88
N SER A 7 3.63 8.68 -44.83
CA SER A 7 4.71 9.64 -44.57
C SER A 7 4.53 10.91 -45.41
N GLN A 8 4.79 12.08 -44.82
CA GLN A 8 4.84 13.35 -45.56
C GLN A 8 6.16 13.55 -46.34
N THR A 9 7.16 12.70 -46.08
CA THR A 9 8.51 12.79 -46.66
C THR A 9 8.89 11.56 -47.49
N GLY A 10 7.93 10.70 -47.81
CA GLY A 10 8.15 9.50 -48.65
C GLY A 10 8.85 8.33 -47.94
N LEU A 11 8.81 8.29 -46.60
CA LEU A 11 9.38 7.20 -45.79
C LEU A 11 8.41 6.02 -45.56
N ASP A 12 7.27 6.01 -46.26
CA ASP A 12 6.23 4.97 -46.23
C ASP A 12 6.52 3.79 -47.17
N THR A 13 7.77 3.64 -47.62
CA THR A 13 8.28 2.42 -48.26
C THR A 13 8.82 1.45 -47.20
N TYR A 14 8.95 0.15 -47.52
CA TYR A 14 9.58 -0.81 -46.60
C TYR A 14 11.00 -0.39 -46.19
N ALA A 15 11.81 0.08 -47.15
CA ALA A 15 13.15 0.60 -46.88
C ALA A 15 13.13 1.85 -45.98
N GLY A 16 12.19 2.77 -46.20
CA GLY A 16 11.99 3.96 -45.36
C GLY A 16 11.65 3.60 -43.91
N ARG A 17 10.72 2.65 -43.71
CA ARG A 17 10.38 2.13 -42.38
C ARG A 17 11.59 1.47 -41.70
N ALA A 18 12.34 0.64 -42.42
CA ALA A 18 13.55 0.00 -41.87
C ALA A 18 14.60 1.04 -41.43
N ALA A 19 14.78 2.12 -42.19
CA ALA A 19 15.67 3.22 -41.81
C ALA A 19 15.19 3.93 -40.53
N VAL A 20 13.89 4.23 -40.42
CA VAL A 20 13.30 4.83 -39.19
C VAL A 20 13.44 3.87 -38.00
N TRP A 21 13.19 2.58 -38.20
CA TRP A 21 13.34 1.55 -37.17
C TRP A 21 14.77 1.48 -36.64
N SER A 22 15.77 1.47 -37.52
CA SER A 22 17.19 1.46 -37.12
C SER A 22 17.54 2.67 -36.24
N LEU A 23 17.05 3.86 -36.60
CA LEU A 23 17.24 5.07 -35.79
C LEU A 23 16.54 4.96 -34.43
N LEU A 24 15.29 4.50 -34.38
CA LEU A 24 14.58 4.29 -33.12
C LEU A 24 15.32 3.28 -32.23
N HIS A 25 15.83 2.19 -32.81
CA HIS A 25 16.59 1.21 -32.07
C HIS A 25 17.89 1.79 -31.50
N GLN A 26 18.60 2.60 -32.29
CA GLN A 26 19.85 3.27 -31.92
C GLN A 26 19.68 4.32 -30.81
N TYR A 27 18.62 5.14 -30.88
CA TYR A 27 18.49 6.33 -30.02
C TYR A 27 17.55 6.15 -28.83
N LEU A 28 16.65 5.17 -28.83
CA LEU A 28 15.79 4.92 -27.67
C LEU A 28 16.57 4.26 -26.53
N PRO A 29 16.22 4.57 -25.26
CA PRO A 29 16.85 3.93 -24.11
C PRO A 29 16.82 2.41 -24.18
N THR A 30 17.89 1.79 -23.68
CA THR A 30 18.08 0.34 -23.60
C THR A 30 17.80 -0.22 -22.21
N SER A 31 17.68 0.65 -21.19
CA SER A 31 17.33 0.27 -19.82
C SER A 31 16.33 1.27 -19.20
N PRO A 32 15.04 0.91 -19.07
CA PRO A 32 14.44 -0.33 -19.61
C PRO A 32 14.41 -0.32 -21.15
N CYS A 33 14.37 -1.51 -21.75
CA CYS A 33 14.18 -1.67 -23.19
C CYS A 33 12.72 -1.33 -23.56
N PHE A 34 12.46 -0.07 -23.91
CA PHE A 34 11.11 0.38 -24.24
C PHE A 34 10.57 -0.29 -25.50
N LYS A 35 9.32 -0.75 -25.44
CA LYS A 35 8.63 -1.38 -26.56
C LYS A 35 8.13 -0.33 -27.56
N VAL A 36 8.40 -0.57 -28.84
CA VAL A 36 7.89 0.20 -29.98
C VAL A 36 6.83 -0.64 -30.65
N MET A 37 5.58 -0.19 -30.54
CA MET A 37 4.44 -0.91 -31.09
C MET A 37 4.16 -0.47 -32.53
N ILE A 38 4.07 -1.45 -33.43
CA ILE A 38 3.80 -1.27 -34.87
C ILE A 38 2.37 -1.72 -35.16
N ARG A 39 1.67 -0.96 -36.00
CA ARG A 39 0.31 -1.31 -36.40
C ARG A 39 0.26 -2.62 -37.17
N ARG A 40 0.93 -2.70 -38.32
CA ARG A 40 0.71 -3.82 -39.24
C ARG A 40 1.71 -4.97 -39.02
N PRO A 41 1.26 -6.24 -38.93
CA PRO A 41 2.15 -7.38 -38.74
C PRO A 41 3.11 -7.62 -39.92
N ASP A 42 2.70 -7.28 -41.14
CA ASP A 42 3.58 -7.37 -42.31
C ASP A 42 4.77 -6.40 -42.22
N PHE A 43 4.59 -5.24 -41.57
CA PHE A 43 5.73 -4.35 -41.29
C PHE A 43 6.63 -4.92 -40.20
N ILE A 44 6.06 -5.50 -39.13
CA ILE A 44 6.85 -6.15 -38.07
C ILE A 44 7.76 -7.22 -38.69
N PHE A 45 7.22 -8.02 -39.61
CA PHE A 45 7.95 -9.07 -40.30
C PHE A 45 9.21 -8.54 -41.03
N GLU A 46 9.13 -7.36 -41.65
CA GLU A 46 10.26 -6.76 -42.38
C GLU A 46 11.28 -6.05 -41.46
N LEU A 47 10.90 -5.74 -40.22
CA LEU A 47 11.72 -5.00 -39.26
C LEU A 47 12.58 -5.88 -38.35
N VAL A 48 12.28 -7.18 -38.26
CA VAL A 48 13.06 -8.13 -37.46
C VAL A 48 13.59 -9.27 -38.30
N SER A 49 14.74 -9.82 -37.88
CA SER A 49 15.43 -10.90 -38.60
C SER A 49 14.61 -12.20 -38.70
N ALA A 50 13.75 -12.48 -37.73
CA ALA A 50 12.91 -13.67 -37.69
C ALA A 50 11.63 -13.46 -36.86
N LEU A 51 10.55 -14.13 -37.27
CA LEU A 51 9.34 -14.35 -36.47
C LEU A 51 8.94 -15.84 -36.50
N PRO A 52 8.48 -16.42 -35.37
CA PRO A 52 8.46 -15.81 -34.03
C PRO A 52 9.87 -15.64 -33.47
N ILE A 53 10.04 -14.65 -32.58
CA ILE A 53 11.27 -14.48 -31.80
C ILE A 53 11.41 -15.63 -30.78
N THR A 54 12.62 -15.86 -30.28
CA THR A 54 12.91 -16.84 -29.23
C THR A 54 12.85 -16.22 -27.84
N GLN A 55 12.72 -17.03 -26.78
CA GLN A 55 12.81 -16.55 -25.39
C GLN A 55 14.15 -15.89 -25.09
N ALA A 56 15.26 -16.42 -25.64
CA ALA A 56 16.58 -15.85 -25.44
C ALA A 56 16.67 -14.44 -26.04
N GLU A 57 16.11 -14.24 -27.24
CA GLU A 57 15.97 -12.92 -27.84
C GLU A 57 15.07 -12.02 -26.99
N ALA A 58 13.91 -12.50 -26.53
CA ALA A 58 12.93 -11.70 -25.79
C ALA A 58 13.38 -11.26 -24.38
N TYR A 59 14.21 -12.05 -23.69
CA TYR A 59 14.54 -11.84 -22.28
C TYR A 59 16.02 -11.62 -21.96
N GLY A 60 16.93 -11.75 -22.93
CA GLY A 60 18.35 -11.49 -22.74
C GLY A 60 18.66 -10.10 -22.15
N ASP A 61 19.90 -9.94 -21.67
CA ASP A 61 20.34 -8.75 -20.91
C ASP A 61 20.56 -7.50 -21.79
N SER A 62 20.52 -7.65 -23.11
CA SER A 62 20.74 -6.57 -24.08
C SER A 62 19.45 -6.27 -24.85
N CYS A 63 19.09 -4.98 -24.94
CA CYS A 63 17.94 -4.53 -25.70
C CYS A 63 18.17 -4.71 -27.21
N THR A 64 17.73 -5.84 -27.78
CA THR A 64 17.80 -6.13 -29.23
C THR A 64 16.58 -5.58 -29.96
N GLU A 65 16.62 -5.58 -31.30
CA GLU A 65 15.46 -5.22 -32.13
C GLU A 65 14.25 -6.13 -31.83
N ALA A 66 14.49 -7.43 -31.68
CA ALA A 66 13.49 -8.41 -31.27
C ALA A 66 12.87 -8.11 -29.89
N GLN A 67 13.66 -7.64 -28.91
CA GLN A 67 13.11 -7.19 -27.63
C GLN A 67 12.32 -5.90 -27.74
N ARG A 68 12.70 -5.00 -28.64
CA ARG A 68 12.11 -3.68 -28.76
C ARG A 68 10.77 -3.70 -29.49
N ILE A 69 10.56 -4.64 -30.40
CA ILE A 69 9.38 -4.68 -31.27
C ILE A 69 8.12 -5.20 -30.54
N ALA A 70 6.95 -4.62 -30.83
CA ALA A 70 5.64 -5.04 -30.31
C ALA A 70 4.53 -4.72 -31.33
N HIS A 71 3.33 -5.25 -31.13
CA HIS A 71 2.20 -5.05 -32.05
C HIS A 71 1.06 -4.27 -31.39
N HIS A 72 0.61 -3.21 -32.06
CA HIS A 72 -0.61 -2.48 -31.70
C HIS A 72 -1.68 -2.71 -32.76
N ASN A 73 -2.87 -3.14 -32.41
CA ASN A 73 -3.99 -3.21 -33.34
C ASN A 73 -4.82 -1.93 -33.24
N ASP A 74 -4.66 -1.04 -34.21
CA ASP A 74 -5.53 0.14 -34.37
C ASP A 74 -6.74 -0.30 -35.19
N CYS A 75 -7.92 -0.24 -34.57
CA CYS A 75 -9.20 -0.82 -35.02
C CYS A 75 -9.46 -2.29 -34.66
N TYR A 76 -9.05 -2.74 -33.48
CA TYR A 76 -9.37 -4.08 -32.99
C TYR A 76 -10.87 -4.38 -33.09
N LEU A 77 -11.20 -5.51 -33.75
CA LEU A 77 -12.55 -6.02 -33.99
C LEU A 77 -13.43 -5.22 -34.98
N ALA A 78 -12.87 -4.28 -35.74
CA ALA A 78 -13.67 -3.40 -36.60
C ALA A 78 -14.13 -4.05 -37.91
N SER A 79 -13.36 -4.99 -38.47
CA SER A 79 -13.70 -5.67 -39.74
C SER A 79 -12.83 -6.90 -39.96
N GLN A 80 -12.98 -7.63 -41.07
CA GLN A 80 -12.09 -8.76 -41.39
C GLN A 80 -10.61 -8.38 -41.45
N SER A 81 -10.27 -7.11 -41.73
CA SER A 81 -8.89 -6.62 -41.77
C SER A 81 -8.54 -5.68 -40.62
N ASP A 82 -9.47 -5.44 -39.67
CA ASP A 82 -9.35 -4.38 -38.66
C ASP A 82 -8.93 -3.05 -39.31
N LEU A 83 -9.73 -2.64 -40.31
CA LEU A 83 -9.53 -1.47 -41.18
C LEU A 83 -8.12 -1.34 -41.76
N GLY A 84 -7.52 -2.47 -42.12
CA GLY A 84 -6.22 -2.53 -42.79
C GLY A 84 -5.03 -2.75 -41.86
N THR A 85 -5.25 -3.10 -40.60
CA THR A 85 -4.22 -3.69 -39.74
C THR A 85 -3.75 -5.04 -40.28
N TYR A 86 -4.67 -5.91 -40.70
CA TYR A 86 -4.36 -7.21 -41.30
C TYR A 86 -4.47 -7.14 -42.83
N GLN A 87 -3.34 -7.04 -43.50
CA GLN A 87 -3.25 -6.87 -44.96
C GLN A 87 -2.48 -8.03 -45.61
N ALA A 88 -2.77 -8.31 -46.87
CA ALA A 88 -1.97 -9.24 -47.66
C ALA A 88 -0.54 -8.73 -47.85
N HIS A 89 0.44 -9.63 -47.78
CA HIS A 89 1.83 -9.36 -48.15
C HIS A 89 2.19 -10.19 -49.39
N PRO A 90 2.78 -9.59 -50.45
CA PRO A 90 2.97 -10.24 -51.75
C PRO A 90 3.80 -11.52 -51.67
N ASP A 91 4.84 -11.54 -50.83
CA ASP A 91 5.74 -12.69 -50.67
C ASP A 91 5.30 -13.68 -49.57
N ARG A 92 4.03 -13.60 -49.14
CA ARG A 92 3.52 -14.41 -48.03
C ARG A 92 2.21 -15.11 -48.39
N PRO A 93 1.90 -16.25 -47.75
CA PRO A 93 0.61 -16.92 -47.91
C PRO A 93 -0.61 -16.05 -47.59
N SER A 94 -0.44 -14.94 -46.84
CA SER A 94 -1.49 -13.93 -46.61
C SER A 94 -2.03 -13.29 -47.89
N SER A 95 -1.34 -13.40 -49.03
CA SER A 95 -1.83 -12.98 -50.35
C SER A 95 -2.83 -13.95 -50.99
N THR A 96 -2.98 -15.16 -50.46
CA THR A 96 -3.81 -16.24 -51.05
C THR A 96 -4.88 -16.81 -50.10
N ALA A 97 -4.90 -16.38 -48.84
CA ALA A 97 -5.81 -16.81 -47.78
C ALA A 97 -6.25 -15.61 -46.93
N ASN A 98 -7.33 -15.77 -46.14
CA ASN A 98 -7.80 -14.79 -45.15
C ASN A 98 -6.62 -14.14 -44.37
N PRO A 99 -6.25 -12.87 -44.65
CA PRO A 99 -5.03 -12.27 -44.12
C PRO A 99 -5.02 -12.20 -42.59
N ARG A 100 -6.17 -11.96 -41.96
CA ARG A 100 -6.32 -11.94 -40.51
C ARG A 100 -5.95 -13.28 -39.91
N ALA A 101 -6.56 -14.37 -40.39
CA ALA A 101 -6.28 -15.71 -39.86
C ALA A 101 -4.79 -16.08 -39.96
N TYR A 102 -4.14 -15.74 -41.07
CA TYR A 102 -2.70 -15.94 -41.22
C TYR A 102 -1.89 -15.12 -40.21
N TRP A 103 -2.15 -13.82 -40.09
CA TRP A 103 -1.37 -12.95 -39.21
C TRP A 103 -1.61 -13.24 -37.73
N LEU A 104 -2.83 -13.61 -37.33
CA LEU A 104 -3.11 -14.08 -35.96
C LEU A 104 -2.23 -15.30 -35.62
N GLY A 105 -2.08 -16.25 -36.55
CA GLY A 105 -1.21 -17.40 -36.36
C GLY A 105 0.28 -17.06 -36.24
N VAL A 106 0.75 -16.04 -36.97
CA VAL A 106 2.14 -15.55 -36.86
C VAL A 106 2.34 -14.76 -35.55
N LEU A 107 1.36 -13.96 -35.16
CA LEU A 107 1.44 -13.10 -33.99
C LEU A 107 1.31 -13.88 -32.69
N ALA A 108 0.48 -14.91 -32.61
CA ALA A 108 0.25 -15.66 -31.37
C ALA A 108 1.55 -16.10 -30.65
N PRO A 109 2.52 -16.79 -31.30
CA PRO A 109 3.79 -17.12 -30.65
C PRO A 109 4.68 -15.90 -30.39
N PHE A 110 4.57 -14.84 -31.20
CA PHE A 110 5.34 -13.61 -31.02
C PHE A 110 4.86 -12.80 -29.81
N THR A 111 3.55 -12.63 -29.64
CA THR A 111 2.98 -11.81 -28.57
C THR A 111 3.03 -12.48 -27.21
N ASN A 112 3.21 -13.81 -27.15
CA ASN A 112 3.54 -14.50 -25.91
C ASN A 112 4.89 -14.03 -25.31
N LEU A 113 5.82 -13.62 -26.19
CA LEU A 113 7.17 -13.17 -25.81
C LEU A 113 7.34 -11.64 -25.89
N SER A 114 6.37 -10.95 -26.46
CA SER A 114 6.37 -9.49 -26.57
C SER A 114 5.04 -8.92 -26.07
N MET A 115 4.57 -7.84 -26.67
CA MET A 115 3.36 -7.15 -26.24
C MET A 115 2.40 -7.00 -27.40
N TRP A 116 1.14 -7.30 -27.11
CA TRP A 116 0.01 -6.96 -27.93
C TRP A 116 -0.90 -6.00 -27.18
N GLY A 117 -1.40 -4.98 -27.86
CA GLY A 117 -2.46 -4.13 -27.35
C GLY A 117 -3.10 -3.38 -28.49
N GLY A 118 -4.05 -2.50 -28.23
CA GLY A 118 -4.72 -1.80 -29.31
C GLY A 118 -5.83 -0.90 -28.84
N GLU A 119 -6.65 -0.51 -29.80
CA GLU A 119 -7.85 0.30 -29.56
C GLU A 119 -9.00 -0.08 -30.49
N THR A 120 -10.21 0.20 -30.06
CA THR A 120 -11.41 0.09 -30.89
C THR A 120 -11.60 1.39 -31.64
N CYS A 121 -11.93 1.33 -32.93
CA CYS A 121 -12.08 2.54 -33.76
C CYS A 121 -13.44 2.68 -34.45
N GLN A 122 -14.19 1.60 -34.57
CA GLN A 122 -15.49 1.56 -35.22
C GLN A 122 -16.27 0.32 -34.77
N VAL A 123 -17.60 0.39 -34.78
CA VAL A 123 -18.43 -0.80 -34.69
C VAL A 123 -18.15 -1.78 -35.85
N PRO A 124 -18.27 -3.10 -35.64
CA PRO A 124 -17.93 -4.10 -36.63
C PRO A 124 -18.66 -3.89 -37.97
N THR A 125 -17.92 -4.03 -39.07
CA THR A 125 -18.40 -3.86 -40.44
C THR A 125 -18.02 -5.05 -41.31
N ASP A 126 -18.41 -5.02 -42.60
CA ASP A 126 -18.06 -6.05 -43.59
C ASP A 126 -18.52 -7.47 -43.22
N GLY A 127 -19.62 -7.56 -42.47
CA GLY A 127 -20.17 -8.82 -41.97
C GLY A 127 -19.31 -9.50 -40.90
N PHE A 128 -18.31 -8.82 -40.35
CA PHE A 128 -17.47 -9.33 -39.26
C PHE A 128 -18.26 -9.43 -37.96
N VAL A 129 -18.19 -10.58 -37.31
CA VAL A 129 -18.89 -10.84 -36.05
C VAL A 129 -17.91 -10.63 -34.90
N ALA A 130 -17.95 -9.46 -34.27
CA ALA A 130 -17.15 -9.17 -33.07
C ALA A 130 -17.97 -9.39 -31.78
N ASP A 131 -18.48 -10.59 -31.59
CA ASP A 131 -19.15 -10.95 -30.36
C ASP A 131 -18.15 -11.28 -29.23
N CYS A 132 -18.70 -11.58 -28.06
CA CYS A 132 -17.90 -11.98 -26.90
C CYS A 132 -17.02 -13.20 -27.15
N SER A 133 -17.46 -14.15 -27.97
CA SER A 133 -16.67 -15.36 -28.26
C SER A 133 -15.41 -15.00 -29.04
N THR A 134 -15.56 -14.14 -30.06
CA THR A 134 -14.45 -13.65 -30.89
C THR A 134 -13.50 -12.79 -30.07
N ALA A 135 -14.04 -11.83 -29.32
CA ALA A 135 -13.24 -10.90 -28.52
C ALA A 135 -12.39 -11.62 -27.45
N LEU A 136 -12.96 -12.62 -26.77
CA LEU A 136 -12.22 -13.39 -25.76
C LEU A 136 -11.20 -14.34 -26.39
N ALA A 137 -11.56 -15.01 -27.50
CA ALA A 137 -10.67 -15.96 -28.17
C ALA A 137 -9.46 -15.27 -28.79
N GLU A 138 -9.66 -14.15 -29.49
CA GLU A 138 -8.57 -13.40 -30.11
C GLU A 138 -7.67 -12.75 -29.06
N SER A 139 -8.23 -12.13 -28.01
CA SER A 139 -7.42 -11.54 -26.93
C SER A 139 -6.61 -12.57 -26.15
N ALA A 140 -7.15 -13.77 -25.94
CA ALA A 140 -6.39 -14.88 -25.37
C ALA A 140 -5.27 -15.33 -26.32
N THR A 141 -5.58 -15.55 -27.60
CA THR A 141 -4.63 -16.02 -28.61
C THR A 141 -3.47 -15.05 -28.81
N LEU A 142 -3.75 -13.74 -28.75
CA LEU A 142 -2.77 -12.68 -28.96
C LEU A 142 -2.14 -12.20 -27.66
N HIS A 143 -2.39 -12.84 -26.51
CA HIS A 143 -1.80 -12.46 -25.23
C HIS A 143 -2.02 -10.97 -24.92
N ALA A 144 -3.30 -10.55 -24.96
CA ALA A 144 -3.64 -9.14 -24.93
C ALA A 144 -3.18 -8.45 -23.64
N THR A 145 -2.35 -7.42 -23.77
CA THR A 145 -1.73 -6.71 -22.64
C THR A 145 -2.53 -5.49 -22.20
N PHE A 146 -3.10 -4.74 -23.15
CA PHE A 146 -3.97 -3.60 -22.86
C PHE A 146 -4.97 -3.36 -23.99
N LEU A 147 -6.03 -2.63 -23.70
CA LEU A 147 -7.00 -2.14 -24.67
C LEU A 147 -7.36 -0.69 -24.32
N ASN A 148 -7.16 0.25 -25.25
CA ASN A 148 -7.66 1.61 -25.11
C ASN A 148 -9.17 1.62 -25.36
N MET A 149 -9.92 2.07 -24.36
CA MET A 149 -11.38 2.08 -24.35
C MET A 149 -11.97 3.44 -24.73
N ALA A 150 -11.15 4.49 -24.80
CA ALA A 150 -11.64 5.86 -24.94
C ALA A 150 -12.01 6.24 -26.38
N TYR A 151 -11.37 5.61 -27.37
CA TYR A 151 -11.51 6.02 -28.77
C TYR A 151 -12.90 5.69 -29.35
N HIS A 152 -13.38 4.44 -29.21
CA HIS A 152 -14.73 4.06 -29.67
C HIS A 152 -15.54 3.30 -28.61
N PRO A 153 -16.22 4.01 -27.69
CA PRO A 153 -16.94 3.43 -26.57
C PRO A 153 -18.05 2.43 -26.94
N ASP A 154 -18.68 2.55 -28.11
CA ASP A 154 -19.82 1.69 -28.47
C ASP A 154 -19.43 0.22 -28.67
N VAL A 155 -18.20 -0.07 -29.08
CA VAL A 155 -17.68 -1.44 -29.18
C VAL A 155 -17.61 -2.06 -27.77
N ILE A 156 -17.13 -1.28 -26.80
CA ILE A 156 -17.06 -1.67 -25.39
C ILE A 156 -18.47 -1.86 -24.81
N THR A 157 -19.42 -1.00 -25.17
CA THR A 157 -20.83 -1.16 -24.79
C THR A 157 -21.40 -2.47 -25.32
N GLY A 158 -21.06 -2.86 -26.55
CA GLY A 158 -21.43 -4.17 -27.12
C GLY A 158 -20.88 -5.34 -26.30
N LEU A 159 -19.59 -5.31 -25.93
CA LEU A 159 -18.96 -6.35 -25.10
C LEU A 159 -19.57 -6.43 -23.68
N LYS A 160 -19.95 -5.28 -23.10
CA LYS A 160 -20.68 -5.21 -21.83
C LYS A 160 -22.07 -5.83 -21.96
N GLY A 161 -22.82 -5.49 -23.01
CA GLY A 161 -24.14 -6.07 -23.29
C GLY A 161 -24.09 -7.57 -23.52
N GLY A 162 -22.99 -8.09 -24.09
CA GLY A 162 -22.73 -9.52 -24.26
C GLY A 162 -22.23 -10.24 -23.00
N GLY A 163 -21.95 -9.54 -21.90
CA GLY A 163 -21.59 -10.13 -20.61
C GLY A 163 -20.15 -10.64 -20.46
N CYS A 164 -19.26 -10.40 -21.44
CA CYS A 164 -17.86 -10.84 -21.37
C CYS A 164 -16.88 -9.76 -20.89
N TRP A 165 -17.35 -8.52 -20.72
CA TRP A 165 -16.48 -7.39 -20.41
C TRP A 165 -15.63 -7.60 -19.15
N ASP A 166 -16.19 -8.14 -18.07
CA ASP A 166 -15.42 -8.37 -16.84
C ASP A 166 -14.29 -9.39 -17.05
N THR A 167 -14.56 -10.47 -17.80
CA THR A 167 -13.49 -11.43 -18.17
C THR A 167 -12.43 -10.75 -19.03
N HIS A 168 -12.84 -9.90 -19.97
CA HIS A 168 -11.91 -9.17 -20.82
C HIS A 168 -11.04 -8.21 -20.01
N ARG A 169 -11.65 -7.35 -19.19
CA ARG A 169 -10.97 -6.42 -18.28
C ARG A 169 -10.00 -7.14 -17.35
N ASP A 170 -10.44 -8.22 -16.72
CA ASP A 170 -9.66 -8.90 -15.68
C ASP A 170 -8.53 -9.76 -16.25
N ARG A 171 -8.60 -10.18 -17.52
CA ARG A 171 -7.56 -11.00 -18.14
C ARG A 171 -6.54 -10.20 -18.96
N LEU A 172 -6.74 -8.91 -19.21
CA LEU A 172 -5.71 -8.10 -19.88
C LEU A 172 -4.40 -8.09 -19.08
N GLY A 173 -3.29 -8.25 -19.79
CA GLY A 173 -1.96 -8.26 -19.20
C GLY A 173 -1.71 -9.47 -18.32
N TYR A 174 -0.86 -9.28 -17.32
CA TYR A 174 -0.63 -10.26 -16.27
C TYR A 174 -1.63 -10.07 -15.12
N ARG A 175 -2.04 -11.18 -14.51
CA ARG A 175 -2.84 -11.17 -13.27
C ARG A 175 -2.35 -12.28 -12.35
N PHE A 176 -1.31 -11.99 -11.58
CA PHE A 176 -0.72 -12.97 -10.68
C PHE A 176 -1.62 -13.25 -9.49
N ASN A 177 -1.79 -14.53 -9.19
CA ASN A 177 -2.54 -15.05 -8.06
C ASN A 177 -1.60 -15.94 -7.24
N LEU A 178 -1.41 -15.62 -5.97
CA LEU A 178 -0.72 -16.53 -5.05
C LEU A 178 -1.68 -17.67 -4.69
N LEU A 179 -1.28 -18.90 -4.98
CA LEU A 179 -2.03 -20.10 -4.59
C LEU A 179 -1.67 -20.53 -3.18
N SER A 180 -0.38 -20.52 -2.85
CA SER A 180 0.13 -20.80 -1.51
C SER A 180 1.53 -20.21 -1.31
N ALA A 181 1.87 -19.96 -0.04
CA ALA A 181 3.21 -19.65 0.40
C ALA A 181 3.55 -20.56 1.59
N THR A 182 4.70 -21.23 1.51
CA THR A 182 5.27 -22.03 2.58
C THR A 182 6.51 -21.31 3.08
N LEU A 183 6.41 -20.77 4.29
CA LEU A 183 7.46 -20.12 5.06
C LEU A 183 7.33 -20.59 6.51
N PRO A 184 8.37 -20.50 7.33
CA PRO A 184 8.27 -20.96 8.71
C PRO A 184 7.41 -20.00 9.54
N ASP A 185 6.65 -20.55 10.50
CA ASP A 185 5.86 -19.77 11.46
C ASP A 185 6.73 -19.13 12.56
N SER A 186 8.01 -19.52 12.62
CA SER A 186 9.02 -18.96 13.51
C SER A 186 10.37 -18.84 12.80
N VAL A 187 11.12 -17.79 13.10
CA VAL A 187 12.45 -17.58 12.54
C VAL A 187 13.44 -17.26 13.64
N THR A 188 14.68 -17.70 13.46
CA THR A 188 15.76 -17.42 14.41
C THR A 188 16.87 -16.66 13.70
N GLU A 189 17.34 -15.58 14.31
CA GLU A 189 18.47 -14.81 13.79
C GLU A 189 19.66 -15.74 13.45
N GLY A 190 20.29 -15.49 12.31
CA GLY A 190 21.43 -16.26 11.81
C GLY A 190 21.08 -17.66 11.29
N VAL A 191 19.84 -18.13 11.44
CA VAL A 191 19.42 -19.46 10.98
C VAL A 191 18.85 -19.39 9.57
N GLN A 192 19.19 -20.39 8.76
CA GLN A 192 18.66 -20.55 7.42
C GLN A 192 17.22 -21.10 7.46
N PHE A 193 16.32 -20.47 6.72
CA PHE A 193 14.99 -20.97 6.45
C PHE A 193 14.79 -21.25 4.95
N GLU A 194 13.82 -22.09 4.63
CA GLU A 194 13.39 -22.38 3.27
C GLU A 194 12.05 -21.69 2.99
N TYR A 195 11.84 -21.29 1.75
CA TYR A 195 10.56 -20.76 1.29
C TYR A 195 10.14 -21.40 -0.02
N GLN A 196 8.83 -21.50 -0.23
CA GLN A 196 8.23 -21.92 -1.49
C GLN A 196 6.94 -21.15 -1.74
N LEU A 197 6.81 -20.59 -2.94
CA LEU A 197 5.62 -19.91 -3.43
C LEU A 197 5.05 -20.69 -4.61
N MET A 198 3.74 -20.85 -4.62
CA MET A 198 2.99 -21.35 -5.77
C MET A 198 2.19 -20.19 -6.34
N ILE A 199 2.48 -19.82 -7.58
CA ILE A 199 1.90 -18.67 -8.26
C ILE A 199 1.21 -19.15 -9.53
N GLU A 200 0.13 -18.51 -9.90
CA GLU A 200 -0.57 -18.67 -11.17
C GLU A 200 -0.69 -17.31 -11.85
N ASN A 201 -0.53 -17.23 -13.18
CA ASN A 201 -0.92 -16.05 -13.94
C ASN A 201 -2.30 -16.29 -14.57
N ARG A 202 -3.32 -15.60 -14.08
CA ARG A 202 -4.71 -15.69 -14.59
C ARG A 202 -5.01 -14.72 -15.73
N GLY A 203 -4.04 -13.90 -16.11
CA GLY A 203 -4.13 -12.98 -17.24
C GLY A 203 -3.92 -13.69 -18.58
N TRP A 204 -3.84 -12.91 -19.65
CA TRP A 204 -3.51 -13.38 -21.00
C TRP A 204 -2.06 -13.17 -21.38
N ALA A 205 -1.33 -12.30 -20.69
CA ALA A 205 0.06 -12.00 -21.00
C ALA A 205 0.97 -12.21 -19.78
N ALA A 206 2.23 -12.51 -20.05
CA ALA A 206 3.28 -12.38 -19.04
C ALA A 206 3.65 -10.90 -18.83
N MET A 207 4.49 -10.64 -17.82
CA MET A 207 5.04 -9.30 -17.62
C MET A 207 5.92 -8.91 -18.82
N VAL A 208 5.76 -7.68 -19.32
CA VAL A 208 6.47 -7.22 -20.54
C VAL A 208 7.87 -6.69 -20.23
N LEU A 209 8.01 -5.95 -19.13
CA LEU A 209 9.28 -5.35 -18.71
C LEU A 209 9.88 -6.14 -17.54
N PRO A 210 11.22 -6.26 -17.47
CA PRO A 210 11.87 -7.01 -16.41
C PRO A 210 11.67 -6.35 -15.04
N ARG A 211 11.22 -7.12 -14.06
CA ARG A 211 11.03 -6.68 -12.67
C ARG A 211 11.69 -7.64 -11.71
N SER A 212 12.53 -7.11 -10.81
CA SER A 212 13.11 -7.90 -9.75
C SER A 212 12.03 -8.35 -8.79
N VAL A 213 12.16 -9.58 -8.29
CA VAL A 213 11.25 -10.15 -7.30
C VAL A 213 12.05 -10.38 -6.03
N TYR A 214 11.56 -9.85 -4.92
CA TYR A 214 12.20 -10.00 -3.62
C TYR A 214 11.27 -10.69 -2.64
N LEU A 215 11.83 -11.58 -1.83
CA LEU A 215 11.27 -11.88 -0.52
C LEU A 215 11.77 -10.81 0.44
N ARG A 216 10.85 -10.15 1.14
CA ARG A 216 11.12 -9.09 2.10
C ARG A 216 10.66 -9.53 3.48
N ALA A 217 11.50 -9.40 4.49
CA ALA A 217 11.17 -9.61 5.90
C ALA A 217 11.21 -8.26 6.62
N TYR A 218 10.14 -7.90 7.31
CA TYR A 218 10.05 -6.64 8.03
C TYR A 218 9.17 -6.73 9.27
N THR A 219 9.42 -5.87 10.23
CA THR A 219 8.48 -5.57 11.32
C THR A 219 7.88 -4.20 11.08
N THR A 220 6.67 -3.98 11.56
CA THR A 220 6.07 -2.64 11.61
C THR A 220 6.08 -2.14 13.04
N THR A 221 6.37 -0.86 13.25
CA THR A 221 5.91 -0.23 14.49
C THR A 221 4.39 -0.16 14.44
N PRO A 222 3.67 -0.39 15.55
CA PRO A 222 2.25 -0.12 15.59
C PRO A 222 2.01 1.33 15.20
N GLU A 223 1.07 1.58 14.29
CA GLU A 223 0.44 2.90 14.21
C GLU A 223 -0.26 3.09 15.55
N GLY A 224 0.22 3.98 16.41
CA GLY A 224 -0.55 4.31 17.60
C GLY A 224 -1.88 4.89 17.11
N ASN A 225 -3.00 4.38 17.62
CA ASN A 225 -4.38 4.65 17.14
C ASN A 225 -4.66 6.15 16.88
N THR A 226 -3.91 7.04 17.53
CA THR A 226 -4.00 8.50 17.43
C THR A 226 -3.14 9.14 16.32
N PHE A 227 -2.37 8.40 15.50
CA PHE A 227 -1.69 8.96 14.33
C PHE A 227 -2.64 9.11 13.14
N ARG A 228 -3.20 10.30 12.92
CA ARG A 228 -4.20 10.57 11.88
C ARG A 228 -4.13 12.02 11.40
N THR A 229 -4.24 12.23 10.09
CA THR A 229 -4.54 13.55 9.54
C THR A 229 -6.04 13.79 9.61
N ILE A 230 -6.45 14.79 10.38
CA ILE A 230 -7.86 15.18 10.53
C ILE A 230 -8.16 16.40 9.64
N ALA A 231 -9.20 16.28 8.82
CA ALA A 231 -9.71 17.41 8.05
C ALA A 231 -10.42 18.40 8.98
N ASN A 232 -9.94 19.63 9.04
CA ASN A 232 -10.53 20.67 9.88
C ASN A 232 -11.65 21.42 9.14
N ASN A 233 -12.75 20.74 8.87
CA ASN A 233 -13.88 21.24 8.07
C ASN A 233 -15.25 21.02 8.76
N GLY A 234 -15.25 20.71 10.06
CA GLY A 234 -16.44 20.36 10.82
C GLY A 234 -16.93 18.91 10.64
N ASP A 235 -16.28 18.11 9.79
CA ASP A 235 -16.59 16.67 9.69
C ASP A 235 -15.86 15.88 10.77
N MET A 236 -16.62 15.27 11.67
CA MET A 236 -16.11 14.51 12.81
C MET A 236 -15.79 13.04 12.46
N SER A 237 -16.03 12.60 11.22
CA SER A 237 -15.82 11.20 10.79
C SER A 237 -14.37 10.72 10.98
N GLY A 238 -13.38 11.62 10.82
CA GLY A 238 -11.97 11.32 11.02
C GLY A 238 -11.58 10.92 12.45
N TRP A 239 -12.46 11.18 13.43
CA TRP A 239 -12.24 10.84 14.84
C TRP A 239 -12.81 9.47 15.23
N ALA A 240 -13.50 8.78 14.32
CA ALA A 240 -14.13 7.51 14.61
C ALA A 240 -13.10 6.45 15.05
N GLY A 241 -13.37 5.77 16.17
CA GLY A 241 -12.51 4.72 16.71
C GLY A 241 -11.33 5.20 17.56
N LEU A 242 -11.16 6.52 17.73
CA LEU A 242 -10.22 7.07 18.72
C LEU A 242 -10.74 6.85 20.14
N THR A 243 -9.81 6.52 21.03
CA THR A 243 -10.09 6.42 22.47
C THR A 243 -10.23 7.82 23.05
N GLU A 244 -11.25 8.01 23.88
CA GLU A 244 -11.41 9.23 24.67
C GLU A 244 -10.22 9.41 25.61
N LEU A 245 -9.63 10.61 25.57
CA LEU A 245 -8.46 10.95 26.37
C LEU A 245 -8.86 11.35 27.80
N SER A 246 -9.98 12.05 27.94
CA SER A 246 -10.62 12.39 29.21
C SER A 246 -12.12 12.59 29.01
N SER A 247 -12.91 12.32 30.04
CA SER A 247 -14.34 12.62 30.11
C SER A 247 -14.70 13.44 31.32
N ASP A 248 -15.90 14.00 31.29
CA ASP A 248 -16.51 14.74 32.38
C ASP A 248 -18.02 14.45 32.50
N SER A 249 -18.59 14.73 33.68
CA SER A 249 -19.97 14.36 33.98
C SER A 249 -20.95 15.34 33.35
N GLN A 250 -22.25 14.99 33.35
CA GLN A 250 -23.27 15.87 32.81
C GLN A 250 -23.94 16.66 33.93
N GLY A 251 -24.01 17.98 33.78
CA GLY A 251 -24.76 18.88 34.64
C GLY A 251 -24.03 19.35 35.91
N ASP A 252 -22.71 19.20 35.96
CA ASP A 252 -21.83 19.65 37.04
C ASP A 252 -20.98 20.88 36.69
N ASN A 253 -21.30 21.56 35.58
CA ASN A 253 -20.65 22.79 35.13
C ASN A 253 -20.62 23.98 36.11
N ASN A 254 -21.26 23.89 37.29
CA ASN A 254 -21.16 24.83 38.42
C ASN A 254 -21.29 26.33 38.05
N GLY A 255 -22.12 26.66 37.05
CA GLY A 255 -22.34 28.04 36.59
C GLY A 255 -21.44 28.49 35.43
N ALA A 256 -20.54 27.63 34.95
CA ALA A 256 -19.70 27.89 33.79
C ALA A 256 -20.51 27.98 32.49
N VAL A 257 -19.91 28.59 31.47
CA VAL A 257 -20.54 28.81 30.16
C VAL A 257 -20.73 27.54 29.31
N SER A 258 -20.08 26.44 29.68
CA SER A 258 -20.21 25.15 29.01
C SER A 258 -20.16 24.01 30.02
N ASP A 259 -20.77 22.89 29.65
CA ASP A 259 -20.75 21.61 30.37
C ASP A 259 -19.89 20.65 29.55
N LEU A 260 -18.67 20.35 30.03
CA LEU A 260 -17.68 19.58 29.28
C LEU A 260 -18.10 18.10 29.25
N ALA A 261 -17.76 17.37 28.19
CA ALA A 261 -18.13 15.96 28.06
C ALA A 261 -16.93 15.08 27.76
N SER A 262 -16.20 15.38 26.69
CA SER A 262 -15.12 14.52 26.20
C SER A 262 -13.98 15.32 25.58
N LEU A 263 -12.75 14.84 25.80
CA LEU A 263 -11.54 15.26 25.12
C LEU A 263 -11.01 14.11 24.26
N TYR A 264 -10.71 14.40 23.00
CA TYR A 264 -9.95 13.52 22.11
C TYR A 264 -8.75 14.28 21.54
N MET A 265 -7.67 13.55 21.31
CA MET A 265 -6.49 14.09 20.63
C MET A 265 -5.96 13.09 19.60
N ALA A 266 -5.43 13.64 18.51
CA ALA A 266 -4.75 12.90 17.46
C ALA A 266 -3.61 13.76 16.92
N ASN A 267 -2.67 13.17 16.19
CA ASN A 267 -1.64 13.94 15.50
C ASN A 267 -1.28 13.31 14.16
N ASP A 268 -0.77 14.12 13.24
CA ASP A 268 -0.01 13.60 12.10
C ASP A 268 1.46 14.03 12.22
N ALA A 269 2.21 13.95 11.12
CA ALA A 269 3.60 14.36 11.07
C ALA A 269 3.81 15.87 11.34
N THR A 270 2.76 16.68 11.23
CA THR A 270 2.83 18.15 11.18
C THR A 270 1.96 18.84 12.22
N ASN A 271 0.80 18.27 12.55
CA ASN A 271 -0.21 18.91 13.41
C ASN A 271 -0.58 18.01 14.59
N LEU A 272 -0.89 18.67 15.69
CA LEU A 272 -1.72 18.16 16.77
C LEU A 272 -3.17 18.55 16.47
N TYR A 273 -4.09 17.62 16.67
CA TYR A 273 -5.53 17.82 16.56
C TYR A 273 -6.16 17.65 17.92
N ILE A 274 -7.03 18.58 18.30
CA ILE A 274 -7.73 18.59 19.58
C ILE A 274 -9.23 18.63 19.30
N ARG A 275 -10.01 17.73 19.91
CA ARG A 275 -11.47 17.73 19.83
C ARG A 275 -12.07 17.75 21.22
N VAL A 276 -12.98 18.70 21.42
CA VAL A 276 -13.70 18.91 22.68
C VAL A 276 -15.20 18.79 22.40
N VAL A 277 -15.86 17.90 23.13
CA VAL A 277 -17.31 17.71 23.11
C VAL A 277 -17.89 18.28 24.40
N THR A 278 -19.03 18.97 24.30
CA THR A 278 -19.80 19.48 25.44
C THR A 278 -21.17 18.81 25.52
N TRP A 279 -21.72 18.63 26.72
CA TRP A 279 -23.08 18.11 26.94
C TRP A 279 -24.20 19.09 26.54
N MET A 280 -23.82 20.29 26.13
CA MET A 280 -24.73 21.35 25.68
C MET A 280 -24.27 22.00 24.37
N THR A 281 -25.19 22.71 23.70
CA THR A 281 -24.90 23.47 22.48
C THR A 281 -24.38 24.87 22.78
N LEU A 282 -23.21 25.18 22.25
CA LEU A 282 -22.58 26.50 22.28
C LEU A 282 -23.20 27.41 21.21
N SER A 283 -24.39 27.93 21.48
CA SER A 283 -25.21 28.65 20.49
C SER A 283 -24.68 30.03 20.08
N SER A 284 -23.84 30.68 20.90
CA SER A 284 -23.26 32.00 20.63
C SER A 284 -21.87 31.94 19.99
N GLU A 285 -21.28 30.76 19.87
CA GLU A 285 -19.88 30.58 19.45
C GLU A 285 -19.80 29.70 18.20
N SER A 286 -18.86 30.03 17.29
CA SER A 286 -18.60 29.19 16.12
C SER A 286 -17.81 27.93 16.46
N SER A 287 -17.14 27.87 17.62
CA SER A 287 -16.50 26.69 18.19
C SER A 287 -16.20 26.89 19.67
N PHE A 288 -15.90 25.81 20.39
CA PHE A 288 -15.41 25.86 21.77
C PHE A 288 -14.18 26.79 21.89
N PHE A 289 -13.25 26.71 20.95
CA PHE A 289 -11.97 27.39 20.98
C PHE A 289 -12.05 28.92 20.83
N GLU A 290 -13.14 29.45 20.28
CA GLU A 290 -13.28 30.88 19.98
C GLU A 290 -13.69 31.73 21.18
N SER A 291 -14.20 31.09 22.23
CA SER A 291 -14.60 31.83 23.42
C SER A 291 -13.38 32.22 24.26
N ASN A 292 -13.45 33.41 24.84
CA ASN A 292 -12.49 33.86 25.85
C ASN A 292 -12.78 33.33 27.27
N LYS A 293 -13.68 32.35 27.36
CA LYS A 293 -14.13 31.69 28.60
C LYS A 293 -13.90 30.19 28.56
N HIS A 294 -13.31 29.69 27.49
CA HIS A 294 -12.92 28.31 27.31
C HIS A 294 -11.41 28.24 27.21
N HIS A 295 -10.82 27.36 27.99
CA HIS A 295 -9.38 27.30 28.19
C HIS A 295 -8.88 25.89 27.92
N ILE A 296 -7.81 25.79 27.13
CA ILE A 296 -7.04 24.56 27.03
C ILE A 296 -5.61 24.88 27.42
N TYR A 297 -5.14 24.22 28.46
CA TYR A 297 -3.79 24.35 28.99
C TYR A 297 -2.97 23.14 28.56
N LEU A 298 -1.77 23.40 28.04
CA LEU A 298 -0.79 22.38 27.74
C LEU A 298 0.44 22.62 28.61
N ASP A 299 0.82 21.62 29.38
CA ASP A 299 2.15 21.51 29.98
C ASP A 299 3.00 20.69 29.02
N THR A 300 3.80 21.38 28.21
CA THR A 300 4.46 20.83 27.01
C THR A 300 5.87 20.30 27.25
N ASP A 301 6.40 20.46 28.47
CA ASP A 301 7.61 19.80 28.93
C ASP A 301 7.37 18.70 29.98
N ASN A 302 6.10 18.53 30.37
CA ASN A 302 5.63 17.51 31.33
C ASN A 302 6.26 17.71 32.72
N ASP A 303 6.55 18.95 33.10
CA ASP A 303 7.06 19.34 34.41
C ASP A 303 6.14 20.37 35.09
N PRO A 304 5.33 19.97 36.10
CA PRO A 304 4.42 20.89 36.80
C PRO A 304 5.13 22.04 37.55
N SER A 305 6.45 22.00 37.68
CA SER A 305 7.22 23.05 38.36
C SER A 305 7.60 24.22 37.44
N THR A 306 7.45 24.05 36.12
CA THR A 306 7.60 25.09 35.09
C THR A 306 6.25 25.61 34.62
N GLY A 307 6.23 26.69 33.84
CA GLY A 307 4.99 27.25 33.34
C GLY A 307 4.13 27.95 34.40
N ARG A 308 2.84 28.12 34.08
CA ARG A 308 1.90 28.88 34.91
C ARG A 308 1.01 28.00 35.79
N GLY A 309 0.86 28.43 37.04
CA GLY A 309 -0.10 27.85 37.99
C GLY A 309 0.32 26.48 38.51
N ALA A 310 -0.59 25.81 39.22
CA ALA A 310 -0.30 24.48 39.78
C ALA A 310 -0.24 23.36 38.71
N PHE A 311 -0.85 23.60 37.55
CA PHE A 311 -0.78 22.68 36.41
C PHE A 311 0.58 22.77 35.70
N GLY A 312 1.19 23.96 35.71
CA GLY A 312 2.46 24.24 35.04
C GLY A 312 2.32 24.38 33.54
N SER A 313 1.39 25.22 33.06
CA SER A 313 1.16 25.36 31.61
C SER A 313 2.21 26.24 30.92
N GLU A 314 2.79 25.76 29.82
CA GLU A 314 3.58 26.57 28.88
C GLU A 314 2.71 27.21 27.81
N VAL A 315 1.55 26.61 27.51
CA VAL A 315 0.61 27.10 26.48
C VAL A 315 -0.80 27.15 27.03
N MET A 316 -1.48 28.26 26.77
CA MET A 316 -2.92 28.41 26.94
C MET A 316 -3.57 28.72 25.60
N ILE A 317 -4.65 28.03 25.27
CA ILE A 317 -5.47 28.30 24.08
C ILE A 317 -6.79 28.92 24.52
N GLU A 318 -7.06 30.11 24.01
CA GLU A 318 -8.26 30.90 24.28
C GLU A 318 -8.52 31.82 23.07
N GLY A 319 -9.77 32.02 22.66
CA GLY A 319 -10.11 32.93 21.57
C GLY A 319 -9.48 32.56 20.22
N SER A 320 -9.33 31.26 19.96
CA SER A 320 -8.60 30.66 18.82
C SER A 320 -7.13 31.01 18.75
N VAL A 321 -6.53 31.48 19.85
CA VAL A 321 -5.12 31.88 19.91
C VAL A 321 -4.41 31.06 20.98
N ALA A 322 -3.24 30.52 20.63
CA ALA A 322 -2.30 29.95 21.58
C ALA A 322 -1.40 31.07 22.12
N TYR A 323 -1.36 31.21 23.44
CA TYR A 323 -0.51 32.15 24.17
C TYR A 323 0.55 31.41 24.97
N SER A 324 1.74 32.01 25.05
CA SER A 324 2.83 31.50 25.88
C SER A 324 2.56 31.82 27.35
N GLN A 325 2.79 30.82 28.20
CA GLN A 325 2.76 30.88 29.67
C GLN A 325 4.03 30.27 30.30
N LYS A 326 5.04 29.97 29.47
CA LYS A 326 6.26 29.21 29.80
C LYS A 326 7.03 29.73 31.01
N ASN A 327 7.08 31.03 31.26
CA ASN A 327 7.79 31.62 32.40
C ASN A 327 6.85 31.96 33.57
N GLY A 328 5.62 31.47 33.57
CA GLY A 328 4.65 31.59 34.65
C GLY A 328 3.71 32.79 34.56
N GLU A 329 3.87 33.67 33.57
CA GLU A 329 2.97 34.80 33.37
C GLU A 329 1.70 34.38 32.60
N PHE A 330 0.60 35.15 32.76
CA PHE A 330 -0.68 34.82 32.11
C PHE A 330 -0.62 34.85 30.58
N ASN A 331 0.14 35.80 30.01
CA ASN A 331 0.31 35.94 28.57
C ASN A 331 1.67 36.56 28.26
N GLU A 332 2.56 35.76 27.71
CA GLU A 332 3.93 36.14 27.31
C GLU A 332 4.07 36.36 25.80
N GLY A 333 2.94 36.49 25.11
CA GLY A 333 2.87 36.69 23.67
C GLY A 333 2.18 35.54 22.94
N THR A 334 1.71 35.86 21.74
CA THR A 334 1.01 34.92 20.85
C THR A 334 2.00 33.96 20.20
N ILE A 335 1.71 32.66 20.30
CA ILE A 335 2.38 31.58 19.59
C ILE A 335 1.81 31.44 18.18
N GLY A 336 0.48 31.46 18.05
CA GLY A 336 -0.20 31.32 16.77
C GLY A 336 -1.74 31.31 16.91
N THR A 337 -2.43 31.43 15.78
CA THR A 337 -3.89 31.33 15.69
C THR A 337 -4.28 29.97 15.15
N LEU A 338 -5.15 29.27 15.85
CA LEU A 338 -5.63 27.94 15.48
C LEU A 338 -6.72 28.06 14.40
N GLN A 339 -6.73 27.09 13.50
CA GLN A 339 -7.91 26.84 12.68
C GLN A 339 -8.90 26.02 13.51
N THR A 340 -10.16 26.43 13.54
CA THR A 340 -11.20 25.83 14.38
C THR A 340 -12.42 25.47 13.55
N SER A 341 -13.13 24.42 13.94
CA SER A 341 -14.44 24.07 13.36
C SER A 341 -15.34 23.41 14.38
N LYS A 342 -16.64 23.36 14.10
CA LYS A 342 -17.67 22.87 15.00
C LYS A 342 -18.77 22.12 14.24
N ALA A 343 -19.29 21.07 14.86
CA ALA A 343 -20.52 20.40 14.49
C ALA A 343 -21.46 20.34 15.70
N ASP A 344 -22.72 20.75 15.53
CA ASP A 344 -23.73 20.57 16.57
C ASP A 344 -24.51 19.28 16.31
N THR A 345 -24.70 18.49 17.36
CA THR A 345 -25.49 17.27 17.32
C THR A 345 -26.77 17.47 18.13
N GLY A 346 -27.92 17.07 17.57
CA GLY A 346 -29.24 17.25 18.18
C GLY A 346 -29.87 18.62 17.88
N GLY A 347 -31.00 18.63 17.16
CA GLY A 347 -31.79 19.85 16.94
C GLY A 347 -32.30 20.47 18.24
N ALA A 348 -32.70 21.74 18.22
CA ALA A 348 -33.07 22.52 19.39
C ALA A 348 -34.01 21.78 20.37
N GLY A 349 -33.48 21.31 21.52
CA GLY A 349 -34.25 20.67 22.59
C GLY A 349 -33.50 19.57 23.33
N THR A 350 -32.95 19.92 24.50
CA THR A 350 -32.57 19.08 25.66
C THR A 350 -31.65 17.86 25.52
N ASN A 351 -31.12 17.52 24.33
CA ASN A 351 -29.99 16.58 24.17
C ASN A 351 -29.02 17.08 23.07
N SER A 352 -28.82 18.40 23.02
CA SER A 352 -28.03 19.04 21.97
C SER A 352 -26.60 19.29 22.46
N ALA A 353 -25.59 18.73 21.79
CA ALA A 353 -24.18 18.83 22.15
C ALA A 353 -23.38 19.58 21.06
N SER A 354 -22.37 20.34 21.46
CA SER A 354 -21.40 20.91 20.52
C SER A 354 -20.14 20.07 20.48
N ASP A 355 -19.67 19.83 19.27
CA ASP A 355 -18.47 19.09 18.99
C ASP A 355 -17.51 20.01 18.24
N SER A 356 -16.41 20.39 18.87
CA SER A 356 -15.47 21.37 18.34
C SER A 356 -14.12 20.73 18.14
N MET A 357 -13.44 21.08 17.04
CA MET A 357 -12.06 20.69 16.82
C MET A 357 -11.16 21.87 16.47
N ALA A 358 -9.87 21.71 16.75
CA ALA A 358 -8.82 22.62 16.32
C ALA A 358 -7.58 21.86 15.84
N ALA A 359 -6.83 22.49 14.94
CA ALA A 359 -5.53 22.03 14.49
C ALA A 359 -4.43 23.00 14.94
N MET A 360 -3.37 22.46 15.54
CA MET A 360 -2.21 23.18 16.04
C MET A 360 -0.92 22.60 15.43
N PRO A 361 -0.18 23.37 14.63
CA PRO A 361 1.12 22.94 14.10
C PRO A 361 2.12 22.60 15.22
N ARG A 362 2.74 21.43 15.12
CA ARG A 362 3.73 20.93 16.09
C ARG A 362 5.05 21.70 16.04
N THR A 363 5.29 22.43 14.96
CA THR A 363 6.51 23.24 14.75
C THR A 363 6.42 24.65 15.34
N TRP A 364 5.30 24.99 15.99
CA TRP A 364 5.16 26.30 16.64
C TRP A 364 6.19 26.51 17.75
N LYS A 365 6.51 27.79 17.97
CA LYS A 365 7.57 28.24 18.85
C LYS A 365 7.06 29.35 19.75
N HIS A 366 7.63 29.44 20.95
CA HIS A 366 7.46 30.62 21.80
C HIS A 366 8.13 31.84 21.16
N ALA A 367 7.83 33.04 21.66
CA ALA A 367 8.39 34.29 21.15
C ALA A 367 9.93 34.36 21.21
N ASP A 368 10.54 33.62 22.14
CA ASP A 368 12.00 33.46 22.27
C ASP A 368 12.62 32.51 21.22
N GLY A 369 11.81 31.88 20.36
CA GLY A 369 12.22 30.94 19.32
C GLY A 369 12.40 29.49 19.79
N SER A 370 12.19 29.21 21.08
CA SER A 370 12.18 27.84 21.63
C SER A 370 10.94 27.06 21.16
N PRO A 371 11.06 25.74 20.95
CA PRO A 371 9.92 24.92 20.53
C PRO A 371 8.85 24.89 21.62
N VAL A 372 7.58 24.83 21.19
CA VAL A 372 6.46 24.63 22.13
C VAL A 372 6.54 23.25 22.77
N PHE A 373 6.68 22.19 21.97
CA PHE A 373 6.84 20.83 22.47
C PHE A 373 8.33 20.50 22.61
N THR A 374 8.78 20.22 23.83
CA THR A 374 10.19 19.87 24.12
C THR A 374 10.43 18.36 24.10
N GLY A 375 9.37 17.57 24.19
CA GLY A 375 9.36 16.11 24.03
C GLY A 375 8.09 15.62 23.33
N ASP A 376 7.91 14.30 23.29
CA ASP A 376 6.76 13.67 22.65
C ASP A 376 5.54 13.48 23.58
N THR A 377 5.74 13.63 24.88
CA THR A 377 4.70 13.45 25.91
C THR A 377 4.47 14.76 26.65
N PHE A 378 3.20 15.14 26.83
CA PHE A 378 2.79 16.37 27.50
C PHE A 378 1.44 16.18 28.22
N ARG A 379 1.11 17.09 29.16
CA ARG A 379 -0.18 17.07 29.87
C ARG A 379 -1.14 18.10 29.28
N VAL A 380 -2.42 17.79 29.32
CA VAL A 380 -3.51 18.65 28.87
C VAL A 380 -4.57 18.79 29.96
N LYS A 381 -5.06 20.02 30.13
CA LYS A 381 -6.22 20.36 30.96
C LYS A 381 -7.16 21.23 30.15
N VAL A 382 -8.46 20.95 30.24
CA VAL A 382 -9.52 21.74 29.57
C VAL A 382 -10.49 22.25 30.61
N GLY A 383 -10.90 23.51 30.50
CA GLY A 383 -11.84 24.11 31.43
C GLY A 383 -12.68 25.22 30.81
N SER A 384 -13.69 25.65 31.56
CA SER A 384 -14.50 26.82 31.26
C SER A 384 -14.78 27.67 32.49
N SER A 385 -15.02 28.96 32.27
CA SER A 385 -15.17 29.94 33.34
C SER A 385 -16.62 30.37 33.54
N ASP A 386 -16.93 30.77 34.78
CA ASP A 386 -18.15 31.51 35.10
C ASP A 386 -18.16 32.88 34.36
N PRO A 387 -19.26 33.23 33.68
CA PRO A 387 -19.31 34.41 32.82
C PRO A 387 -19.31 35.75 33.56
N GLN A 388 -19.50 35.76 34.89
CA GLN A 388 -19.59 36.96 35.72
C GLN A 388 -18.34 37.19 36.57
N THR A 389 -17.69 36.11 37.00
CA THR A 389 -16.56 36.14 37.93
C THR A 389 -15.24 35.79 37.28
N TRP A 390 -15.25 35.21 36.06
CA TRP A 390 -14.09 34.69 35.35
C TRP A 390 -13.31 33.61 36.11
N ALA A 391 -13.88 33.07 37.19
CA ALA A 391 -13.32 31.92 37.88
C ALA A 391 -13.48 30.67 37.00
N GLU A 392 -12.46 29.82 36.93
CA GLU A 392 -12.61 28.46 36.42
C GLU A 392 -13.51 27.68 37.38
N THR A 393 -14.71 27.35 36.92
CA THR A 393 -15.72 26.63 37.71
C THR A 393 -16.03 25.26 37.14
N GLU A 394 -15.61 24.99 35.89
CA GLU A 394 -15.78 23.72 35.20
C GLU A 394 -14.44 23.29 34.58
N THR A 395 -14.01 22.06 34.86
CA THR A 395 -12.72 21.52 34.41
C THR A 395 -12.77 20.01 34.28
N MET A 396 -12.36 19.48 33.13
CA MET A 396 -12.15 18.05 32.96
C MET A 396 -10.92 17.56 33.74
N SER A 397 -10.87 16.25 33.99
CA SER A 397 -9.68 15.60 34.53
C SER A 397 -8.44 15.86 33.66
N GLU A 398 -7.29 16.06 34.30
CA GLU A 398 -6.01 16.18 33.60
C GLU A 398 -5.68 14.88 32.86
N ALA A 399 -5.14 15.00 31.65
CA ALA A 399 -4.74 13.83 30.86
C ALA A 399 -3.33 13.98 30.30
N VAL A 400 -2.71 12.84 29.99
CA VAL A 400 -1.37 12.76 29.38
C VAL A 400 -1.54 12.33 27.93
N TYR A 401 -0.97 13.07 26.99
CA TYR A 401 -0.92 12.70 25.58
C TYR A 401 0.52 12.45 25.15
N THR A 402 0.74 11.41 24.35
CA THR A 402 2.02 11.14 23.68
C THR A 402 1.80 11.13 22.18
N PHE A 403 2.60 11.89 21.43
CA PHE A 403 2.54 11.88 19.97
C PHE A 403 2.73 10.47 19.43
N SER A 404 1.79 10.03 18.60
CA SER A 404 1.93 8.80 17.84
C SER A 404 2.79 9.04 16.59
N THR A 405 3.31 7.97 16.02
CA THR A 405 4.07 7.98 14.76
C THR A 405 3.35 7.14 13.71
N ASP A 406 3.54 7.52 12.45
CA ASP A 406 3.18 6.69 11.31
C ASP A 406 3.80 5.30 11.46
N ALA A 407 3.09 4.25 11.03
CA ALA A 407 3.63 2.90 11.03
C ALA A 407 4.91 2.87 10.18
N GLN A 408 6.06 2.69 10.82
CA GLN A 408 7.33 2.59 10.13
C GLN A 408 7.61 1.12 9.81
N LEU A 409 8.02 0.90 8.58
CA LEU A 409 8.54 -0.39 8.16
C LEU A 409 10.03 -0.49 8.53
N HIS A 410 10.36 -1.45 9.37
CA HIS A 410 11.73 -1.82 9.69
C HIS A 410 12.11 -3.08 8.93
N GLU A 411 12.91 -2.92 7.87
CA GLU A 411 13.39 -4.03 7.06
C GLU A 411 14.48 -4.82 7.80
N HIS A 412 14.27 -6.13 7.91
CA HIS A 412 15.26 -7.05 8.46
C HIS A 412 15.97 -7.82 7.35
N GLY A 413 15.26 -8.20 6.27
CA GLY A 413 15.84 -9.00 5.20
C GLY A 413 15.24 -8.69 3.83
N LEU A 414 16.08 -8.74 2.80
CA LEU A 414 15.70 -8.56 1.41
C LEU A 414 16.49 -9.53 0.53
N TRP A 415 15.82 -10.54 0.00
CA TRP A 415 16.45 -11.59 -0.82
C TRP A 415 15.88 -11.58 -2.23
N SER A 416 16.74 -11.43 -3.23
CA SER A 416 16.34 -11.58 -4.63
C SER A 416 15.95 -13.02 -4.90
N LEU A 417 14.77 -13.22 -5.47
CA LEU A 417 14.32 -14.54 -5.91
C LEU A 417 14.93 -14.83 -7.28
N ASN A 418 15.44 -16.06 -7.47
CA ASN A 418 15.98 -16.50 -8.75
C ASN A 418 14.84 -16.86 -9.73
N THR A 419 14.14 -15.84 -10.20
CA THR A 419 12.99 -15.96 -11.10
C THR A 419 12.82 -14.69 -11.92
N ASP A 420 12.33 -14.82 -13.15
CA ASP A 420 11.96 -13.70 -14.01
C ASP A 420 10.43 -13.70 -14.23
N PRO A 421 9.69 -12.68 -13.73
CA PRO A 421 8.24 -12.56 -13.94
C PRO A 421 7.81 -12.47 -15.40
N ARG A 422 8.72 -12.16 -16.32
CA ARG A 422 8.45 -12.21 -17.76
C ARG A 422 8.24 -13.65 -18.27
N GLN A 423 8.63 -14.65 -17.48
CA GLN A 423 8.44 -16.07 -17.76
C GLN A 423 7.27 -16.68 -16.96
N TRP A 424 6.52 -15.85 -16.22
CA TRP A 424 5.31 -16.28 -15.50
C TRP A 424 4.13 -16.28 -16.46
N TYR A 425 4.16 -17.17 -17.45
CA TYR A 425 3.13 -17.24 -18.49
C TYR A 425 1.81 -17.81 -17.97
N PRO A 426 0.68 -17.36 -18.52
CA PRO A 426 -0.61 -18.01 -18.27
C PRO A 426 -0.60 -19.51 -18.58
N GLU A 427 0.11 -19.92 -19.63
CA GLU A 427 0.19 -21.31 -20.10
C GLU A 427 1.06 -22.19 -19.20
N SER A 428 1.83 -21.61 -18.27
CA SER A 428 2.69 -22.36 -17.35
C SER A 428 1.91 -23.12 -16.28
N GLY A 429 0.62 -22.80 -16.07
CA GLY A 429 -0.17 -23.33 -14.97
C GLY A 429 0.41 -22.86 -13.63
N HIS A 430 0.94 -23.80 -12.84
CA HIS A 430 1.51 -23.50 -11.53
C HIS A 430 3.01 -23.19 -11.64
N ILE A 431 3.38 -21.95 -11.33
CA ILE A 431 4.74 -21.46 -11.25
C ILE A 431 5.25 -21.66 -9.82
N ARG A 432 6.32 -22.43 -9.66
CA ARG A 432 6.96 -22.68 -8.36
C ARG A 432 8.21 -21.81 -8.21
N VAL A 433 8.22 -20.96 -7.19
CA VAL A 433 9.40 -20.17 -6.80
C VAL A 433 9.84 -20.62 -5.43
N SER A 434 11.04 -21.17 -5.29
CA SER A 434 11.56 -21.66 -4.01
C SER A 434 13.01 -21.32 -3.81
N GLY A 435 13.44 -21.27 -2.56
CA GLY A 435 14.83 -21.04 -2.21
C GLY A 435 15.08 -21.09 -0.72
N LYS A 436 16.25 -20.60 -0.35
CA LYS A 436 16.77 -20.58 1.02
C LYS A 436 17.27 -19.20 1.33
N ALA A 437 17.08 -18.76 2.57
CA ALA A 437 17.50 -17.46 3.06
C ALA A 437 17.96 -17.58 4.51
N ILE A 438 18.83 -16.69 4.96
CA ILE A 438 19.30 -16.63 6.35
C ILE A 438 18.66 -15.42 7.00
N MET A 439 17.96 -15.63 8.12
CA MET A 439 17.29 -14.54 8.82
C MET A 439 18.32 -13.60 9.45
N PRO A 440 18.30 -12.28 9.18
CA PRO A 440 19.24 -11.34 9.78
C PRO A 440 18.84 -11.00 11.22
N ALA A 441 19.53 -10.02 11.81
CA ALA A 441 19.26 -9.61 13.18
C ALA A 441 17.82 -9.13 13.35
N VAL A 442 17.14 -9.66 14.37
CA VAL A 442 15.73 -9.33 14.67
C VAL A 442 15.43 -9.56 16.15
N SER A 443 14.80 -8.59 16.82
CA SER A 443 14.55 -8.69 18.26
C SER A 443 13.68 -9.90 18.64
N GLN A 444 13.98 -10.51 19.79
CA GLN A 444 13.21 -11.61 20.38
C GLN A 444 11.71 -11.25 20.49
N GLY A 445 10.83 -12.16 20.09
CA GLY A 445 9.38 -12.00 20.18
C GLY A 445 8.76 -11.09 19.12
N SER A 446 9.54 -10.53 18.18
CA SER A 446 9.00 -9.68 17.13
C SER A 446 8.10 -10.47 16.17
N ASN A 447 7.00 -9.86 15.74
CA ASN A 447 6.18 -10.37 14.64
C ASN A 447 6.75 -9.91 13.30
N VAL A 448 7.43 -10.80 12.59
CA VAL A 448 8.09 -10.53 11.32
C VAL A 448 7.15 -10.88 10.18
N SER A 449 6.73 -9.88 9.41
CA SER A 449 5.99 -10.08 8.17
C SER A 449 6.96 -10.47 7.05
N PHE A 450 6.64 -11.56 6.35
CA PHE A 450 7.26 -11.92 5.09
C PHE A 450 6.35 -11.50 3.94
N ALA A 451 6.88 -10.76 2.97
CA ALA A 451 6.13 -10.31 1.81
C ALA A 451 6.91 -10.52 0.51
N LEU A 452 6.15 -10.70 -0.58
CA LEU A 452 6.68 -10.59 -1.94
C LEU A 452 6.64 -9.14 -2.37
N TRP A 453 7.81 -8.61 -2.74
CA TRP A 453 7.97 -7.23 -3.20
C TRP A 453 8.57 -7.19 -4.61
N MET A 454 7.89 -6.47 -5.51
CA MET A 454 8.25 -6.35 -6.92
C MET A 454 8.31 -4.87 -7.31
N PRO A 455 9.33 -4.13 -6.83
CA PRO A 455 9.39 -2.69 -6.98
C PRO A 455 9.63 -2.25 -8.42
N ASP A 456 9.36 -0.97 -8.66
CA ASP A 456 9.85 -0.32 -9.87
C ASP A 456 11.39 -0.22 -9.90
N ARG A 457 11.94 -0.16 -11.11
CA ARG A 457 13.37 0.10 -11.33
C ARG A 457 13.72 1.55 -11.03
N SER A 458 12.79 2.48 -11.26
CA SER A 458 12.99 3.90 -10.96
C SER A 458 12.98 4.13 -9.45
N PRO A 459 14.04 4.74 -8.87
CA PRO A 459 14.05 5.10 -7.46
C PRO A 459 12.89 5.99 -7.04
N SER A 460 12.44 6.89 -7.93
CA SER A 460 11.30 7.80 -7.65
C SER A 460 9.95 7.11 -7.62
N LEU A 461 9.83 5.88 -8.14
CA LEU A 461 8.57 5.14 -8.21
C LEU A 461 8.54 3.92 -7.27
N ARG A 462 9.71 3.37 -6.93
CA ARG A 462 9.87 2.14 -6.13
C ARG A 462 9.13 2.17 -4.80
N GLY A 463 9.08 3.32 -4.12
CA GLY A 463 8.44 3.48 -2.82
C GLY A 463 6.96 3.84 -2.88
N LEU A 464 6.40 4.05 -4.08
CA LEU A 464 5.00 4.42 -4.25
C LEU A 464 4.14 3.15 -4.32
N SER A 465 3.31 2.92 -3.31
CA SER A 465 2.48 1.71 -3.22
C SER A 465 1.47 1.58 -4.37
N ASP A 466 1.02 2.71 -4.94
CA ASP A 466 0.15 2.76 -6.13
C ASP A 466 0.85 2.38 -7.45
N ARG A 467 2.18 2.27 -7.46
CA ARG A 467 3.00 1.84 -8.62
C ARG A 467 3.59 0.43 -8.48
N ALA A 468 3.38 -0.22 -7.34
CA ALA A 468 3.84 -1.57 -7.08
C ALA A 468 2.97 -2.64 -7.75
N VAL A 469 3.52 -3.85 -7.94
CA VAL A 469 2.76 -4.99 -8.46
C VAL A 469 1.91 -5.59 -7.34
N ARG A 470 0.60 -5.37 -7.41
CA ARG A 470 -0.37 -6.07 -6.58
C ARG A 470 -0.73 -7.42 -7.20
N PHE A 471 -0.69 -8.47 -6.38
CA PHE A 471 -1.25 -9.77 -6.74
C PHE A 471 -2.76 -9.74 -6.53
N ALA A 472 -3.50 -10.32 -7.47
CA ALA A 472 -4.94 -10.51 -7.38
C ALA A 472 -5.26 -11.85 -6.70
N SER A 473 -4.56 -12.14 -5.60
CA SER A 473 -4.68 -13.39 -4.85
C SER A 473 -6.09 -13.55 -4.29
N SER A 474 -6.60 -14.78 -4.34
CA SER A 474 -7.89 -15.17 -3.77
C SER A 474 -7.92 -16.65 -3.42
N GLY A 475 -9.02 -17.12 -2.82
CA GLY A 475 -9.14 -18.51 -2.39
C GLY A 475 -8.32 -18.79 -1.13
N ALA A 476 -7.52 -19.87 -1.13
CA ALA A 476 -6.79 -20.32 0.06
C ALA A 476 -5.79 -19.30 0.61
N ALA A 477 -5.19 -18.47 -0.24
CA ALA A 477 -4.26 -17.43 0.18
C ALA A 477 -4.95 -16.12 0.64
N GLY A 478 -6.24 -15.92 0.30
CA GLY A 478 -6.94 -14.66 0.55
C GLY A 478 -6.36 -13.46 -0.20
N ASP A 479 -6.80 -12.25 0.17
CA ASP A 479 -6.15 -11.01 -0.26
C ASP A 479 -4.87 -10.82 0.55
N VAL A 480 -3.76 -10.68 -0.15
CA VAL A 480 -2.41 -10.56 0.44
C VAL A 480 -1.89 -9.12 0.38
N TRP A 481 -2.69 -8.19 -0.13
CA TRP A 481 -2.21 -6.85 -0.42
C TRP A 481 -2.14 -5.96 0.82
N ASP A 482 -0.97 -5.36 1.03
CA ASP A 482 -0.74 -4.29 1.99
C ASP A 482 -0.62 -2.95 1.24
N PRO A 483 -1.64 -2.08 1.31
CA PRO A 483 -1.67 -0.81 0.59
C PRO A 483 -0.75 0.26 1.20
N ALA A 484 -0.35 0.13 2.47
CA ALA A 484 0.51 1.10 3.13
C ALA A 484 1.93 1.05 2.54
N PHE A 485 2.45 -0.17 2.35
CA PHE A 485 3.82 -0.38 1.87
C PHE A 485 3.91 -0.89 0.42
N GLY A 486 2.79 -1.25 -0.21
CA GLY A 486 2.76 -1.76 -1.58
C GLY A 486 3.32 -3.18 -1.67
N HIS A 487 2.98 -4.03 -0.70
CA HIS A 487 3.53 -5.38 -0.52
C HIS A 487 2.47 -6.46 -0.69
N ASN A 488 2.91 -7.67 -1.06
CA ASN A 488 2.06 -8.87 -1.05
C ASN A 488 2.48 -9.75 0.13
N VAL A 489 1.82 -9.59 1.29
CA VAL A 489 2.14 -10.27 2.55
C VAL A 489 1.81 -11.76 2.45
N LEU A 490 2.83 -12.60 2.68
CA LEU A 490 2.77 -14.04 2.52
C LEU A 490 2.42 -14.75 3.83
N THR A 491 3.06 -14.33 4.93
CA THR A 491 2.80 -14.82 6.29
C THR A 491 3.47 -13.90 7.32
N THR A 492 3.20 -14.13 8.59
CA THR A 492 3.91 -13.53 9.73
C THR A 492 4.53 -14.64 10.56
N ALA A 493 5.78 -14.46 10.99
CA ALA A 493 6.51 -15.39 11.83
C ALA A 493 6.95 -14.73 13.13
N THR A 494 7.04 -15.51 14.21
CA THR A 494 7.64 -15.04 15.47
C THR A 494 9.16 -15.14 15.42
N ALA A 495 9.85 -14.05 15.77
CA ALA A 495 11.30 -13.98 15.79
C ALA A 495 11.91 -14.47 17.10
N TYR A 496 13.01 -15.21 17.00
CA TYR A 496 13.80 -15.71 18.11
C TYR A 496 15.27 -15.33 17.99
N GLN A 497 15.92 -15.15 19.14
CA GLN A 497 17.36 -15.01 19.25
C GLN A 497 18.03 -16.40 19.32
N PRO A 498 19.30 -16.53 18.92
CA PRO A 498 20.03 -17.78 19.07
C PRO A 498 20.15 -18.16 20.55
N GLY A 499 19.86 -19.41 20.91
CA GLY A 499 20.02 -19.92 22.28
C GLY A 499 18.94 -19.50 23.27
N THR A 500 17.89 -18.78 22.85
CA THR A 500 16.72 -18.48 23.69
C THR A 500 15.60 -19.48 23.45
N CYS A 501 15.10 -20.14 24.51
CA CYS A 501 13.92 -20.99 24.43
C CYS A 501 12.66 -20.25 24.90
N GLU A 502 11.51 -20.50 24.28
CA GLU A 502 10.22 -19.97 24.74
C GLU A 502 9.31 -21.09 25.25
N VAL A 503 8.51 -20.77 26.27
CA VAL A 503 7.48 -21.65 26.82
C VAL A 503 6.13 -21.25 26.23
N LEU A 504 5.60 -22.07 25.33
CA LEU A 504 4.23 -21.93 24.82
C LEU A 504 3.25 -22.59 25.79
N THR A 505 2.20 -21.89 26.20
CA THR A 505 1.14 -22.45 27.05
C THR A 505 -0.22 -22.44 26.38
N LYS A 506 -0.96 -23.55 26.45
CA LYS A 506 -2.37 -23.64 26.04
C LYS A 506 -3.16 -24.41 27.10
N GLY A 507 -3.96 -23.69 27.89
CA GLY A 507 -4.63 -24.27 29.05
C GLY A 507 -3.60 -24.74 30.09
N THR A 508 -3.63 -26.02 30.48
CA THR A 508 -2.66 -26.63 31.41
C THR A 508 -1.42 -27.23 30.71
N GLU A 509 -1.36 -27.17 29.38
CA GLU A 509 -0.23 -27.72 28.62
C GLU A 509 0.82 -26.64 28.37
N ALA A 510 2.09 -27.01 28.52
CA ALA A 510 3.24 -26.17 28.20
C ALA A 510 4.20 -26.91 27.26
N ALA A 511 4.75 -26.22 26.26
CA ALA A 511 5.77 -26.73 25.35
C ALA A 511 6.97 -25.77 25.30
N ILE A 512 8.19 -26.29 25.28
CA ILE A 512 9.40 -25.46 25.16
C ILE A 512 9.90 -25.52 23.73
N LEU A 513 9.91 -24.39 23.04
CA LEU A 513 10.53 -24.24 21.73
C LEU A 513 11.95 -23.72 21.91
N CYS A 514 12.94 -24.54 21.59
CA CYS A 514 14.34 -24.16 21.54
C CYS A 514 14.82 -24.19 20.08
N PRO A 515 15.02 -23.04 19.43
CA PRO A 515 15.65 -23.02 18.12
C PRO A 515 17.14 -23.38 18.26
N THR A 516 17.51 -24.56 17.77
CA THR A 516 18.92 -24.93 17.56
C THR A 516 19.17 -25.11 16.08
N ALA A 517 20.41 -24.83 15.66
CA ALA A 517 20.84 -24.68 14.27
C ALA A 517 20.60 -25.88 13.34
N ASP A 518 20.08 -27.04 13.81
CA ASP A 518 20.15 -28.28 13.03
C ASP A 518 18.97 -29.27 13.07
N ARG A 519 17.84 -29.03 13.76
CA ARG A 519 16.63 -29.88 13.61
C ARG A 519 15.44 -29.34 14.37
N TRP A 520 14.27 -29.33 13.72
CA TRP A 520 12.97 -29.27 14.39
C TRP A 520 12.84 -30.51 15.30
N LEU A 521 13.01 -30.34 16.61
CA LEU A 521 12.64 -31.37 17.58
C LEU A 521 11.11 -31.50 17.55
N ARG A 522 10.63 -32.65 17.06
CA ARG A 522 9.20 -32.98 17.04
C ARG A 522 8.61 -32.94 18.46
N GLU A 523 7.36 -32.53 18.51
CA GLU A 523 6.42 -32.53 19.64
C GLU A 523 6.77 -33.54 20.75
N GLY A 524 7.32 -33.04 21.85
CA GLY A 524 7.32 -33.74 23.12
C GLY A 524 6.17 -33.19 23.97
N VAL A 525 5.07 -33.92 24.05
CA VAL A 525 3.93 -33.59 24.92
C VAL A 525 4.42 -33.63 26.38
N CYS A 526 4.43 -32.48 27.07
CA CYS A 526 4.63 -32.44 28.52
C CYS A 526 3.34 -32.82 29.24
N THR A 527 3.11 -34.12 29.46
CA THR A 527 2.11 -34.58 30.42
C THR A 527 2.69 -34.55 31.83
N GLN A 528 2.03 -33.81 32.70
CA GLN A 528 2.36 -33.65 34.10
C GLN A 528 2.14 -34.99 34.85
N ALA A 529 3.22 -35.72 35.14
CA ALA A 529 3.28 -36.67 36.24
C ALA A 529 4.77 -36.87 36.62
N CYS A 530 5.07 -36.67 37.90
CA CYS A 530 6.38 -36.75 38.54
C CYS A 530 7.42 -37.67 37.86
N GLY A 531 8.57 -37.10 37.49
CA GLY A 531 9.84 -37.82 37.39
C GLY A 531 10.44 -37.96 35.99
N HIS A 532 11.48 -37.15 35.75
CA HIS A 532 12.45 -37.20 34.65
C HIS A 532 12.00 -36.67 33.27
N VAL A 533 12.64 -35.56 32.87
CA VAL A 533 12.70 -35.07 31.48
C VAL A 533 14.10 -35.35 30.96
N ILE A 534 14.20 -36.01 29.80
CA ILE A 534 15.45 -36.15 29.04
C ILE A 534 15.34 -35.22 27.83
N CYS A 535 15.99 -34.06 27.91
CA CYS A 535 16.36 -33.27 26.74
C CYS A 535 17.79 -33.67 26.33
N PRO A 536 18.06 -34.13 25.10
CA PRO A 536 19.44 -34.38 24.68
C PRO A 536 20.16 -33.04 24.55
N GLY A 537 21.10 -32.75 25.46
CA GLY A 537 22.06 -31.64 25.31
C GLY A 537 21.98 -30.47 26.30
N MET A 538 21.03 -30.44 27.24
CA MET A 538 21.03 -29.46 28.35
C MET A 538 21.42 -30.13 29.68
N ALA A 539 22.22 -29.44 30.48
CA ALA A 539 22.55 -29.90 31.83
C ALA A 539 21.34 -29.66 32.76
N GLU A 540 21.03 -30.64 33.62
CA GLU A 540 19.86 -30.64 34.52
C GLU A 540 19.74 -29.37 35.38
N ALA A 541 20.86 -28.71 35.68
CA ALA A 541 20.93 -27.51 36.49
C ALA A 541 20.33 -26.26 35.80
N GLU A 542 20.42 -26.15 34.48
CA GLU A 542 19.95 -24.97 33.73
C GLU A 542 18.42 -24.97 33.61
N VAL A 543 17.81 -26.15 33.47
CA VAL A 543 16.36 -26.35 33.42
C VAL A 543 15.71 -26.04 34.78
N ARG A 544 16.37 -26.39 35.90
CA ARG A 544 15.84 -26.10 37.25
C ARG A 544 15.87 -24.61 37.60
N ALA A 545 16.78 -23.83 37.02
CA ALA A 545 16.87 -22.39 37.27
C ALA A 545 15.75 -21.60 36.57
N ALA A 546 15.30 -22.05 35.40
CA ALA A 546 14.23 -21.39 34.63
C ALA A 546 12.81 -21.69 35.15
N CYS A 547 12.62 -22.75 35.95
CA CYS A 547 11.30 -23.19 36.42
C CYS A 547 11.05 -22.94 37.92
N GLN A 548 11.71 -21.96 38.55
CA GLN A 548 11.32 -21.57 39.91
C GLN A 548 10.00 -20.79 39.90
N PRO A 549 8.99 -21.17 40.70
CA PRO A 549 7.81 -20.34 40.90
C PRO A 549 8.21 -19.12 41.72
N SER A 550 8.05 -17.93 41.16
CA SER A 550 7.91 -16.73 41.99
C SER A 550 6.54 -16.78 42.65
N GLY A 551 6.52 -17.16 43.94
CA GLY A 551 5.44 -16.86 44.91
C GLY A 551 4.01 -17.08 44.46
#